data_AF-A0A1F5VT83-F1
#
_entry.id   AF-A0A1F5VT83-F1
#
_cell.length_a   1.000
_cell.length_b   1.000
_cell.length_c   1.000
_cell.angle_alpha   90.00
_cell.angle_beta   90.00
_cell.angle_gamma   90.00
#
_symmetry.space_group_name_H-M   'P 1'
#
loop_
_entity.id
_entity.type
_entity.pdbx_description
1 polymer ?
#
loop_
_entity_poly.entity_id
_entity_poly.type
_entity_poly.pdbx_seq_one_letter_code
_entity_poly.pdbx_strand_id
1 'polypeptide(L)'
;MSAKVVSLKTIVIFIGIAVAVSYIYAQQSTTGPIPPAGLYQGKAYSSLAQVVISGIPIYLWHRGCGPTAVGMVIGYWDGKGFDQLVPGDATTQTSAVNAMIATDNGDNNCSSTYTCHRKYMLVSCSY
;
A
#
# COMPACT_ATOMS: atom_id res chain seq x y z
N MET A 1 7.76 -41.89 -31.74
CA MET A 1 7.64 -40.58 -31.06
C MET A 1 8.83 -40.44 -30.13
N SER A 2 9.84 -39.62 -30.47
CA SER A 2 11.08 -39.48 -29.67
C SER A 2 10.88 -38.38 -28.63
N ALA A 3 10.82 -38.76 -27.35
CA ALA A 3 10.74 -37.82 -26.24
C ALA A 3 12.11 -37.13 -26.07
N LYS A 4 12.17 -35.82 -26.31
CA LYS A 4 13.38 -35.04 -26.03
C LYS A 4 13.56 -34.93 -24.51
N VAL A 5 14.58 -35.58 -23.97
CA VAL A 5 14.95 -35.47 -22.55
C VAL A 5 15.42 -34.03 -22.30
N VAL A 6 14.70 -33.31 -21.44
CA VAL A 6 15.01 -31.93 -21.08
C VAL A 6 16.19 -31.94 -20.10
N SER A 7 17.25 -31.18 -20.41
CA SER A 7 18.46 -31.13 -19.57
C SER A 7 18.16 -30.52 -18.20
N LEU A 8 18.80 -31.05 -17.14
CA LEU A 8 18.68 -30.55 -15.77
C LEU A 8 19.00 -29.05 -15.66
N LYS A 9 19.97 -28.56 -16.46
CA LYS A 9 20.29 -27.12 -16.54
C LYS A 9 19.09 -26.30 -17.00
N THR A 10 18.33 -26.81 -17.97
CA THR A 10 17.11 -26.18 -18.46
C THR A 10 16.07 -26.11 -17.36
N ILE A 11 15.86 -27.20 -16.61
CA ILE A 11 14.89 -27.25 -15.49
C ILE A 11 15.24 -26.22 -14.41
N VAL A 12 16.52 -26.14 -14.01
CA VAL A 12 16.98 -25.21 -12.97
C VAL A 12 16.80 -23.75 -13.41
N ILE A 13 17.05 -23.43 -14.67
CA ILE A 13 16.82 -22.08 -15.22
C ILE A 13 15.33 -21.73 -15.17
N PHE A 14 14.44 -22.64 -15.58
CA PHE A 14 13.00 -22.39 -15.53
C PHE A 14 12.48 -22.20 -14.10
N ILE A 15 12.97 -22.99 -13.14
CA ILE A 15 12.61 -22.83 -11.72
C ILE A 15 13.13 -21.48 -11.19
N GLY A 16 14.37 -21.10 -11.51
CA GLY A 16 14.95 -19.83 -11.10
C GLY A 16 14.17 -18.62 -11.62
N ILE A 17 13.74 -18.65 -12.89
CA ILE A 17 12.92 -17.59 -13.50
C ILE A 17 11.54 -17.53 -12.84
N ALA A 18 10.88 -18.68 -12.63
CA ALA A 18 9.56 -18.72 -11.99
C ALA A 18 9.58 -18.14 -10.57
N VAL A 19 10.65 -18.43 -9.81
CA VAL A 19 10.86 -17.92 -8.45
C VAL A 19 11.18 -16.42 -8.47
N ALA A 20 11.93 -15.91 -9.45
CA ALA A 20 12.18 -14.47 -9.57
C ALA A 20 10.91 -13.67 -9.90
N VAL A 21 10.03 -14.22 -10.75
CA VAL A 21 8.77 -13.57 -11.17
C VAL A 21 7.77 -13.48 -10.00
N SER A 22 7.74 -14.45 -9.08
CA SER A 22 6.83 -14.40 -7.92
C SER A 22 7.18 -13.32 -6.89
N TYR A 23 8.42 -12.83 -6.83
CA TYR A 23 8.84 -11.77 -5.91
C TYR A 23 8.45 -10.34 -6.35
N ILE A 24 7.96 -10.14 -7.58
CA ILE A 24 7.68 -8.81 -8.14
C ILE A 24 6.21 -8.38 -7.97
N TYR A 25 5.32 -9.30 -7.57
CA TYR A 25 3.92 -8.97 -7.30
C TYR A 25 3.74 -8.34 -5.91
N ALA A 26 4.22 -7.11 -5.76
CA ALA A 26 3.58 -6.16 -4.86
C ALA A 26 2.12 -5.98 -5.31
N GLN A 27 1.20 -5.69 -4.39
CA GLN A 27 -0.26 -5.62 -4.64
C GLN A 27 -0.67 -4.46 -5.56
N GLN A 28 -0.23 -4.51 -6.81
CA GLN A 28 -0.77 -3.73 -7.89
C GLN A 28 -2.08 -4.38 -8.30
N SER A 29 -3.11 -3.56 -8.56
CA SER A 29 -4.41 -4.05 -8.98
C SER A 29 -4.26 -5.08 -10.11
N THR A 30 -4.83 -6.27 -9.92
CA THR A 30 -4.83 -7.32 -10.95
C THR A 30 -5.84 -7.03 -12.05
N THR A 31 -6.69 -6.01 -11.86
CA THR A 31 -7.45 -5.44 -12.96
C THR A 31 -6.45 -4.69 -13.83
N GLY A 32 -6.31 -5.12 -15.08
CA GLY A 32 -5.58 -4.34 -16.08
C GLY A 32 -6.11 -2.90 -16.20
N PRO A 33 -5.61 -2.11 -17.15
CA PRO A 33 -6.02 -0.70 -17.30
C PRO A 33 -7.53 -0.49 -17.53
N ILE A 34 -8.28 -1.55 -17.79
CA ILE A 34 -9.73 -1.54 -17.99
C ILE A 34 -10.42 -2.09 -16.72
N PRO A 35 -11.14 -1.25 -15.95
CA PRO A 35 -11.98 -1.67 -14.84
C PRO A 35 -13.06 -2.67 -15.30
N PRO A 36 -13.47 -3.64 -14.46
CA PRO A 36 -14.65 -4.45 -14.69
C PRO A 36 -15.88 -3.61 -15.08
N ALA A 37 -16.71 -4.15 -15.97
CA ALA A 37 -17.93 -3.49 -16.43
C ALA A 37 -18.86 -3.15 -15.24
N GLY A 38 -19.45 -1.95 -15.27
CA GLY A 38 -20.34 -1.47 -14.21
C GLY A 38 -19.67 -0.67 -13.09
N LEU A 39 -18.34 -0.50 -13.13
CA LEU A 39 -17.62 0.38 -12.21
C LEU A 39 -17.54 1.82 -12.74
N TYR A 40 -17.76 2.79 -11.87
CA TYR A 40 -17.57 4.21 -12.19
C TYR A 40 -16.08 4.50 -12.42
N GLN A 41 -15.69 4.89 -13.64
CA GLN A 41 -14.28 5.13 -14.00
C GLN A 41 -13.70 6.44 -13.45
N GLY A 42 -14.47 7.20 -12.66
CA GLY A 42 -14.08 8.54 -12.22
C GLY A 42 -14.25 9.60 -13.32
N LYS A 43 -14.15 10.88 -12.95
CA LYS A 43 -13.97 11.97 -13.92
C LYS A 43 -12.50 12.05 -14.32
N ALA A 44 -12.23 12.02 -15.62
CA ALA A 44 -10.93 12.44 -16.13
C ALA A 44 -10.82 13.97 -16.04
N TYR A 45 -9.85 14.48 -15.29
CA TYR A 45 -9.55 15.91 -15.22
C TYR A 45 -8.51 16.26 -16.28
N SER A 46 -8.82 17.22 -17.16
CA SER A 46 -8.02 17.57 -18.34
C SER A 46 -6.78 18.43 -18.05
N SER A 47 -6.59 18.87 -16.81
CA SER A 47 -5.41 19.62 -16.40
C SER A 47 -4.98 19.22 -14.99
N LEU A 48 -3.67 18.97 -14.83
CA LEU A 48 -3.04 18.81 -13.53
C LEU A 48 -2.67 20.20 -13.01
N ALA A 49 -3.65 20.95 -12.53
CA ALA A 49 -3.34 22.10 -11.69
C ALA A 49 -2.81 21.53 -10.35
N GLN A 50 -1.52 21.67 -10.10
CA GLN A 50 -0.93 21.29 -8.82
C GLN A 50 -1.34 22.32 -7.77
N VAL A 51 -2.15 21.90 -6.82
CA VAL A 51 -2.51 22.70 -5.64
C VAL A 51 -1.79 22.13 -4.43
N VAL A 52 -1.00 22.94 -3.75
CA VAL A 52 -0.38 22.57 -2.48
C VAL A 52 -1.36 22.86 -1.36
N ILE A 53 -1.75 21.83 -0.61
CA ILE A 53 -2.60 21.95 0.57
C ILE A 53 -1.68 22.18 1.78
N SER A 54 -1.78 23.35 2.40
CA SER A 54 -1.03 23.69 3.60
C SER A 54 -1.73 23.18 4.87
N GLY A 55 -0.97 22.95 5.94
CA GLY A 55 -1.51 22.52 7.23
C GLY A 55 -1.83 21.03 7.34
N ILE A 56 -1.35 20.20 6.41
CA ILE A 56 -1.41 18.74 6.56
C ILE A 56 -0.53 18.31 7.75
N PRO A 57 -1.04 17.50 8.69
CA PRO A 57 -0.24 16.99 9.81
C PRO A 57 0.87 16.05 9.32
N ILE A 58 2.06 16.18 9.91
CA ILE A 58 3.25 15.42 9.49
C ILE A 58 3.42 14.22 10.43
N TYR A 59 2.87 13.08 10.05
CA TYR A 59 3.06 11.83 10.76
C TYR A 59 4.36 11.12 10.36
N LEU A 60 4.96 10.41 11.30
CA LEU A 60 6.01 9.44 11.03
C LEU A 60 5.41 8.24 10.30
N TRP A 61 6.19 7.67 9.38
CA TRP A 61 5.82 6.47 8.64
C TRP A 61 5.46 5.32 9.59
N HIS A 62 4.17 4.97 9.61
CA HIS A 62 3.62 3.89 10.42
C HIS A 62 3.09 2.80 9.52
N ARG A 63 3.74 1.62 9.57
CA ARG A 63 3.37 0.41 8.81
C ARG A 63 3.21 0.63 7.30
N GLY A 64 3.98 1.56 6.73
CA GLY A 64 4.06 1.81 5.28
C GLY A 64 3.80 3.26 4.91
N CYS A 65 4.37 3.70 3.77
CA CYS A 65 4.24 5.09 3.35
C CYS A 65 2.87 5.42 2.75
N GLY A 66 2.30 4.52 1.95
CA GLY A 66 0.96 4.70 1.37
C GLY A 66 -0.12 4.94 2.44
N PRO A 67 -0.28 4.02 3.42
CA PRO A 67 -1.26 4.20 4.49
C PRO A 67 -1.03 5.47 5.30
N THR A 68 0.23 5.80 5.62
CA THR A 68 0.54 7.01 6.39
C THR A 68 0.22 8.27 5.59
N ALA A 69 0.56 8.33 4.29
CA ALA A 69 0.28 9.49 3.45
C ALA A 69 -1.22 9.74 3.32
N VAL A 70 -2.02 8.68 3.18
CA VAL A 70 -3.49 8.77 3.23
C VAL A 70 -3.94 9.24 4.61
N GLY A 71 -3.36 8.71 5.69
CA GLY A 71 -3.65 9.14 7.05
C GLY A 71 -3.40 10.62 7.30
N MET A 72 -2.33 11.20 6.74
CA MET A 72 -2.07 12.64 6.81
C MET A 72 -3.20 13.46 6.19
N VAL A 73 -3.74 13.02 5.04
CA VAL A 73 -4.90 13.68 4.40
C VAL A 73 -6.16 13.53 5.25
N ILE A 74 -6.39 12.37 5.86
CA ILE A 74 -7.53 12.16 6.77
C ILE A 74 -7.43 13.10 7.98
N GLY A 75 -6.26 13.19 8.63
CA GLY A 75 -6.06 14.08 9.77
C GLY A 75 -6.21 15.56 9.43
N TYR A 76 -5.85 15.97 8.21
CA TYR A 76 -6.13 17.32 7.72
C TYR A 76 -7.64 17.63 7.70
N TRP A 77 -8.46 16.69 7.22
CA TRP A 77 -9.91 16.88 7.15
C TRP A 77 -10.59 16.77 8.52
N ASP A 78 -10.07 15.93 9.41
CA ASP A 78 -10.56 15.79 10.79
C ASP A 78 -10.63 17.16 11.49
N GLY A 79 -9.57 17.98 11.39
CA GLY A 79 -9.55 19.36 11.92
C GLY A 79 -10.33 20.42 11.12
N LYS A 80 -11.14 20.03 10.13
CA LYS A 80 -11.93 20.94 9.26
C LYS A 80 -13.45 20.79 9.44
N GLY A 81 -13.89 20.26 10.58
CA GLY A 81 -15.30 20.02 10.88
C GLY A 81 -15.75 18.59 10.56
N PHE A 82 -14.80 17.68 10.32
CA PHE A 82 -15.04 16.25 10.18
C PHE A 82 -14.46 15.48 11.38
N ASP A 83 -14.70 15.98 12.59
CA ASP A 83 -14.12 15.54 13.86
C ASP A 83 -14.49 14.08 14.26
N GLN A 84 -15.17 13.33 13.39
CA GLN A 84 -15.53 11.92 13.58
C GLN A 84 -14.61 10.96 12.81
N LEU A 85 -13.64 11.47 12.04
CA LEU A 85 -12.74 10.65 11.24
C LEU A 85 -11.69 9.95 12.12
N VAL A 86 -11.18 10.63 13.13
CA VAL A 86 -10.20 10.10 14.06
C VAL A 86 -10.67 10.34 15.49
N PRO A 87 -10.71 9.31 16.36
CA PRO A 87 -11.01 9.53 17.77
C PRO A 87 -9.97 10.45 18.42
N GLY A 88 -10.42 11.59 18.94
CA GLY A 88 -9.57 12.53 19.66
C GLY A 88 -8.94 13.58 18.74
N ASP A 89 -7.63 13.80 18.89
CA ASP A 89 -6.90 14.83 18.15
C ASP A 89 -6.01 14.20 17.06
N ALA A 90 -6.25 14.61 15.81
CA ALA A 90 -5.46 14.23 14.64
C ALA A 90 -4.41 15.28 14.22
N THR A 91 -4.19 16.34 14.99
CA THR A 91 -3.11 17.31 14.68
C THR A 91 -1.71 16.72 14.94
N THR A 92 -1.63 15.68 15.76
CA THR A 92 -0.40 14.95 16.09
C THR A 92 -0.61 13.45 15.98
N GLN A 93 0.49 12.69 15.86
CA GLN A 93 0.40 11.25 15.71
C GLN A 93 0.12 10.56 17.06
N THR A 94 -1.16 10.34 17.34
CA THR A 94 -1.65 9.61 18.52
C THR A 94 -1.81 8.11 18.25
N SER A 95 -2.15 7.33 19.29
CA SER A 95 -2.50 5.92 19.14
C SER A 95 -3.74 5.73 18.24
N ALA A 96 -4.70 6.64 18.30
CA ALA A 96 -5.88 6.64 17.43
C ALA A 96 -5.49 6.91 15.96
N VAL A 97 -4.59 7.86 15.72
CA VAL A 97 -4.01 8.09 14.38
C VAL A 97 -3.28 6.85 13.86
N ASN A 98 -2.46 6.21 14.70
CA ASN A 98 -1.76 4.98 14.31
C ASN A 98 -2.73 3.85 13.97
N ALA A 99 -3.83 3.71 14.73
CA ALA A 99 -4.87 2.72 14.46
C ALA A 99 -5.62 3.01 13.15
N MET A 100 -5.90 4.29 12.87
CA MET A 100 -6.50 4.74 11.61
C MET A 100 -5.59 4.48 10.40
N ILE A 101 -4.29 4.76 10.52
CA ILE A 101 -3.31 4.51 9.46
C ILE A 101 -3.24 3.00 9.18
N ALA A 102 -2.99 2.21 10.22
CA ALA A 102 -2.94 0.77 10.15
C ALA A 102 -2.91 0.17 11.57
N THR A 103 -3.94 -0.58 11.91
CA THR A 103 -3.97 -1.45 13.08
C THR A 103 -3.44 -2.84 12.74
N ASP A 104 -2.89 -3.54 13.71
CA ASP A 104 -2.61 -4.98 13.61
C ASP A 104 -3.84 -5.83 13.91
N ASN A 105 -4.95 -5.23 14.36
CA ASN A 105 -6.19 -5.92 14.72
C ASN A 105 -5.98 -7.11 15.70
N GLY A 106 -4.95 -7.02 16.55
CA GLY A 106 -4.57 -8.11 17.46
C GLY A 106 -3.82 -9.27 16.82
N ASP A 107 -3.41 -9.16 15.55
CA ASP A 107 -2.55 -10.14 14.90
C ASP A 107 -1.19 -10.17 15.61
N ASN A 108 -0.97 -11.25 16.37
CA ASN A 108 0.30 -11.57 17.03
C ASN A 108 1.50 -11.64 16.05
N ASN A 109 1.24 -11.87 14.76
CA ASN A 109 2.23 -11.79 13.69
C ASN A 109 2.64 -10.35 13.34
N CYS A 110 1.87 -9.33 13.71
CA CYS A 110 2.15 -7.93 13.42
C CYS A 110 2.83 -7.18 14.59
N SER A 111 3.27 -7.94 15.61
CA SER A 111 4.00 -7.46 16.79
C SER A 111 5.47 -7.11 16.54
N SER A 112 6.05 -7.62 15.45
CA SER A 112 7.44 -7.34 15.04
C SER A 112 7.44 -6.58 13.72
N THR A 113 8.20 -5.48 13.67
CA THR A 113 8.39 -4.61 12.51
C THR A 113 8.71 -5.39 11.23
N TYR A 114 9.36 -6.55 11.35
CA TYR A 114 9.85 -7.36 10.25
C TYR A 114 8.82 -8.37 9.69
N THR A 115 7.89 -8.85 10.52
CA THR A 115 6.89 -9.86 10.08
C THR A 115 5.67 -9.19 9.43
N CYS A 116 5.30 -7.99 9.88
CA CYS A 116 4.26 -7.16 9.25
C CYS A 116 4.71 -6.63 7.87
N HIS A 117 6.01 -6.32 7.72
CA HIS A 117 6.61 -5.82 6.48
C HIS A 117 6.39 -6.75 5.27
N ARG A 118 6.52 -8.08 5.45
CA ARG A 118 6.39 -9.02 4.32
C ARG A 118 4.95 -9.30 3.88
N LYS A 119 3.96 -9.02 4.71
CA LYS A 119 2.54 -9.31 4.39
C LYS A 119 1.82 -8.09 3.82
N TYR A 120 2.24 -6.87 4.17
CA TYR A 120 1.49 -5.64 3.84
C TYR A 120 2.32 -4.48 3.24
N MET A 121 3.65 -4.61 3.08
CA MET A 121 4.53 -3.48 2.71
C MET A 121 5.51 -3.84 1.59
N LEU A 122 5.01 -3.91 0.35
CA LEU A 122 5.87 -3.85 -0.84
C LEU A 122 5.80 -2.49 -1.55
N VAL A 123 5.62 -1.40 -0.80
CA VAL A 123 5.85 -0.04 -1.29
C VAL A 123 6.80 0.65 -0.32
N SER A 124 8.08 0.33 -0.47
CA SER A 124 9.16 1.05 0.19
C SER A 124 9.29 2.41 -0.48
N CYS A 125 8.77 3.47 0.15
CA CYS A 125 9.22 4.82 -0.14
C CYS A 125 10.64 4.95 0.42
N SER A 126 11.63 4.55 -0.35
CA SER A 126 13.03 4.88 -0.08
C SER A 126 13.28 6.33 -0.50
N TYR A 127 14.00 7.07 0.35
CA TYR A 127 14.53 8.41 0.07
C TYR A 127 15.52 8.40 -1.11
#